data_AF-A0A0P6YH02-F1
#
_entry.id   AF-A0A0P6YH02-F1
#
_cell.length_a   1.000
_cell.length_b   1.000
_cell.length_c   1.000
_cell.angle_alpha   90.00
_cell.angle_beta   90.00
_cell.angle_gamma   90.00
#
_symmetry.space_group_name_H-M   'P 1'
#
loop_
_entity.id
_entity.type
_entity.pdbx_description
1 polymer ?
#
loop_
_entity_poly.entity_id
_entity_poly.type
_entity_poly.pdbx_seq_one_letter_code
_entity_poly.pdbx_strand_id
1 'polypeptide(L)'
;MKSLRRLVCLGMVVLAGCGALQPSPTIPQAVEPQLLISVAHRGGLCRSDISATGSIRCTHTTAILTDGMLTVHMNGKRAKTTMLSSDELATLTTLVNSTDFTAAKAVPFTGVCPTTNDLFETFYTFVTAHGTEELASCRVTIDFTLPLFQTLLAILEHYE
;
A
#
# COMPACT_ATOMS: atom_id res chain seq x y z
N MET A 1 58.09 -62.76 -12.90
CA MET A 1 57.22 -62.02 -11.95
C MET A 1 56.04 -61.44 -12.73
N LYS A 2 54.81 -61.75 -12.29
CA LYS A 2 53.55 -60.94 -12.30
C LYS A 2 53.34 -59.96 -13.48
N SER A 3 52.19 -59.81 -14.15
CA SER A 3 50.81 -60.24 -13.93
C SER A 3 49.95 -59.75 -15.11
N LEU A 4 49.16 -60.65 -15.69
CA LEU A 4 47.74 -60.51 -16.08
C LEU A 4 47.04 -59.14 -15.93
N ARG A 5 46.25 -58.69 -16.94
CA ARG A 5 44.78 -58.37 -16.88
C ARG A 5 44.27 -57.48 -18.05
N ARG A 6 43.30 -58.00 -18.84
CA ARG A 6 41.87 -57.56 -18.99
C ARG A 6 41.68 -56.17 -19.65
N LEU A 7 41.23 -56.03 -20.91
CA LEU A 7 39.88 -56.27 -21.49
C LEU A 7 38.80 -55.42 -20.81
N VAL A 8 38.32 -54.34 -21.44
CA VAL A 8 36.94 -53.82 -21.40
C VAL A 8 36.72 -52.86 -22.59
N CYS A 9 35.84 -53.26 -23.52
CA CYS A 9 35.18 -52.38 -24.49
C CYS A 9 34.11 -51.57 -23.74
N LEU A 10 34.21 -50.24 -23.73
CA LEU A 10 33.12 -49.39 -23.26
C LEU A 10 32.30 -48.93 -24.48
N GLY A 11 31.17 -49.61 -24.70
CA GLY A 11 30.16 -49.22 -25.67
C GLY A 11 29.43 -47.96 -25.22
N MET A 12 29.37 -46.98 -26.12
CA MET A 12 28.66 -45.72 -25.95
C MET A 12 27.19 -45.95 -26.33
N VAL A 13 26.28 -45.91 -25.36
CA VAL A 13 24.82 -45.95 -25.60
C VAL A 13 24.28 -44.54 -25.44
N VAL A 14 23.87 -43.93 -26.55
CA VAL A 14 23.19 -42.63 -26.59
C VAL A 14 21.68 -42.91 -26.63
N LEU A 15 20.99 -42.76 -25.49
CA LEU A 15 19.52 -42.71 -25.44
C LEU A 15 19.06 -41.25 -25.52
N ALA A 16 18.61 -40.83 -26.69
CA ALA A 16 17.87 -39.59 -26.89
C ALA A 16 16.39 -39.83 -26.55
N GLY A 17 16.00 -39.55 -25.31
CA GLY A 17 14.60 -39.53 -24.89
C GLY A 17 14.00 -38.13 -25.06
N CYS A 18 13.18 -37.93 -26.10
CA CYS A 18 12.28 -36.77 -26.19
C CYS A 18 11.11 -36.99 -25.22
N GLY A 19 11.23 -36.48 -24.00
CA GLY A 19 10.10 -36.35 -23.08
C GLY A 19 9.23 -35.16 -23.49
N ALA A 20 8.01 -35.43 -23.95
CA ALA A 20 7.00 -34.40 -24.14
C ALA A 20 6.60 -33.82 -22.78
N LEU A 21 7.09 -32.62 -22.46
CA LEU A 21 6.67 -31.85 -21.30
C LEU A 21 5.19 -31.46 -21.48
N GLN A 22 4.30 -32.06 -20.69
CA GLN A 22 2.93 -31.59 -20.60
C GLN A 22 2.93 -30.21 -19.92
N PRO A 23 2.33 -29.16 -20.51
CA PRO A 23 2.17 -27.88 -19.85
C PRO A 23 1.29 -28.09 -18.61
N SER A 24 1.86 -27.82 -17.43
CA SER A 24 1.09 -27.84 -16.19
C SER A 24 -0.02 -26.78 -16.27
N PRO A 25 -1.25 -27.08 -15.82
CA PRO A 25 -2.33 -26.11 -15.80
C PRO A 25 -1.93 -24.91 -14.94
N THR A 26 -1.84 -23.74 -15.57
CA THR A 26 -1.62 -22.47 -14.88
C THR A 26 -2.86 -22.17 -14.05
N ILE A 27 -2.79 -22.44 -12.74
CA ILE A 27 -3.80 -21.96 -11.79
C ILE A 27 -3.71 -20.43 -11.80
N PRO A 28 -4.81 -19.69 -12.07
CA PRO A 28 -4.81 -18.24 -11.95
C PRO A 28 -4.39 -17.86 -10.54
N GLN A 29 -3.23 -17.21 -10.39
CA GLN A 29 -2.82 -16.69 -9.10
C GLN A 29 -3.84 -15.64 -8.67
N ALA A 30 -4.42 -15.81 -7.47
CA ALA A 30 -5.24 -14.78 -6.86
C ALA A 30 -4.37 -13.53 -6.71
N VAL A 31 -4.75 -12.46 -7.41
CA VAL A 31 -4.05 -11.18 -7.32
C VAL A 31 -4.35 -10.62 -5.94
N GLU A 32 -3.33 -10.54 -5.08
CA GLU A 32 -3.50 -9.93 -3.76
C GLU A 32 -3.86 -8.44 -3.92
N PRO A 33 -4.84 -7.93 -3.15
CA PRO A 33 -5.21 -6.51 -3.19
C PRO A 33 -4.00 -5.63 -2.87
N GLN A 34 -3.82 -4.58 -3.67
CA GLN A 34 -2.72 -3.63 -3.51
C GLN A 34 -3.21 -2.37 -2.79
N LEU A 35 -2.30 -1.59 -2.23
CA LEU A 35 -2.65 -0.28 -1.66
C LEU A 35 -3.13 0.66 -2.76
N LEU A 36 -4.24 1.37 -2.52
CA LEU A 36 -4.71 2.47 -3.36
C LEU A 36 -4.43 3.82 -2.69
N ILE A 37 -4.89 3.97 -1.44
CA ILE A 37 -4.74 5.20 -0.65
C ILE A 37 -4.28 4.82 0.76
N SER A 38 -3.35 5.58 1.33
CA SER A 38 -3.04 5.56 2.76
C SER A 38 -3.09 6.98 3.32
N VAL A 39 -3.80 7.17 4.43
CA VAL A 39 -3.82 8.40 5.22
C VAL A 39 -3.22 8.08 6.57
N ALA A 40 -2.06 8.67 6.87
CA ALA A 40 -1.35 8.42 8.12
C ALA A 40 -1.17 9.71 8.92
N HIS A 41 -1.58 9.67 10.17
CA HIS A 41 -1.31 10.72 11.15
C HIS A 41 -0.12 10.29 12.01
N ARG A 42 0.93 11.13 12.06
CA ARG A 42 2.15 10.85 12.80
C ARG A 42 2.51 12.03 13.71
N GLY A 43 3.01 11.69 14.89
CA GLY A 43 3.41 12.68 15.89
C GLY A 43 2.25 13.10 16.79
N GLY A 44 2.46 14.15 17.57
CA GLY A 44 1.49 14.63 18.54
C GLY A 44 1.05 13.59 19.56
N LEU A 45 -0.05 13.86 20.25
CA LEU A 45 -0.71 12.96 21.20
C LEU A 45 -2.10 12.59 20.66
N CYS A 46 -2.44 11.30 20.66
CA CYS A 46 -3.85 10.92 20.45
C CYS A 46 -4.68 11.30 21.68
N ARG A 47 -6.00 11.44 21.52
CA ARG A 47 -6.91 11.67 22.66
C ARG A 47 -6.73 10.58 23.73
N SER A 48 -6.90 10.99 24.99
CA SER A 48 -6.65 10.14 26.17
C SER A 48 -7.64 8.98 26.32
N ASP A 49 -8.83 9.06 25.71
CA ASP A 49 -9.86 8.00 25.73
C ASP A 49 -9.44 6.74 24.95
N ILE A 50 -8.43 6.85 24.10
CA ILE A 50 -7.90 5.75 23.27
C ILE A 50 -6.59 5.18 23.84
N SER A 51 -6.12 5.71 24.97
CA SER A 51 -4.90 5.27 25.62
C SER A 51 -5.15 4.84 27.06
N ALA A 52 -5.04 3.54 27.30
CA ALA A 52 -5.14 2.97 28.64
C ALA A 52 -3.99 3.39 29.59
N THR A 53 -2.94 4.07 29.09
CA THR A 53 -1.69 4.32 29.84
C THR A 53 -1.22 5.79 29.80
N GLY A 54 -2.04 6.76 29.38
CA GLY A 54 -1.68 8.19 29.32
C GLY A 54 -1.36 8.71 27.91
N SER A 55 -0.62 9.80 27.76
CA SER A 55 -0.35 10.46 26.46
C SER A 55 0.48 9.59 25.50
N ILE A 56 -0.17 8.85 24.60
CA ILE A 56 0.51 8.05 23.55
C ILE A 56 0.71 8.91 22.30
N ARG A 57 1.91 8.80 21.70
CA ARG A 57 2.20 9.44 20.41
C ARG A 57 1.22 8.97 19.34
N CYS A 58 0.59 9.91 18.64
CA CYS A 58 -0.44 9.52 17.69
C CYS A 58 0.18 8.84 16.47
N THR A 59 -0.18 7.57 16.30
CA THR A 59 0.12 6.78 15.10
C THR A 59 -1.18 6.16 14.64
N HIS A 60 -1.84 6.85 13.71
CA HIS A 60 -3.12 6.43 13.13
C HIS A 60 -2.91 6.27 11.63
N THR A 61 -3.36 5.16 11.04
CA THR A 61 -3.22 4.93 9.61
C THR A 61 -4.47 4.27 9.07
N THR A 62 -5.06 4.89 8.08
CA THR A 62 -6.17 4.33 7.31
C THR A 62 -5.66 3.96 5.93
N ALA A 63 -5.87 2.71 5.54
CA ALA A 63 -5.46 2.20 4.24
C ALA A 63 -6.68 1.67 3.48
N ILE A 64 -6.83 2.11 2.24
CA ILE A 64 -7.83 1.63 1.28
C ILE A 64 -7.07 0.83 0.22
N LEU A 65 -7.47 -0.42 0.03
CA LEU A 65 -6.89 -1.32 -0.98
C LEU A 65 -7.68 -1.27 -2.29
N THR A 66 -7.10 -1.81 -3.37
CA THR A 66 -7.69 -1.85 -4.72
C THR A 66 -8.93 -2.72 -4.83
N ASP A 67 -9.22 -3.56 -3.84
CA ASP A 67 -10.46 -4.33 -3.74
C ASP A 67 -11.55 -3.61 -2.93
N GLY A 68 -11.28 -2.40 -2.43
CA GLY A 68 -12.20 -1.61 -1.62
C GLY A 68 -12.08 -1.85 -0.12
N MET A 69 -11.19 -2.74 0.32
CA MET A 69 -10.99 -2.96 1.75
C MET A 69 -10.39 -1.72 2.40
N LEU A 70 -11.13 -1.12 3.33
CA LEU A 70 -10.66 -0.03 4.18
C LEU A 70 -10.30 -0.60 5.55
N THR A 71 -9.06 -0.37 5.96
CA THR A 71 -8.54 -0.78 7.27
C THR A 71 -8.06 0.41 8.05
N VAL A 72 -8.43 0.47 9.33
CA VAL A 72 -7.98 1.50 10.27
C VAL A 72 -7.03 0.86 11.27
N HIS A 73 -5.82 1.38 11.36
CA HIS A 73 -4.78 0.96 12.29
C HIS A 73 -4.50 2.07 13.30
N MET A 74 -4.55 1.73 14.59
CA MET A 74 -4.21 2.62 15.69
C MET A 74 -3.04 2.03 16.48
N ASN A 75 -1.96 2.80 16.62
CA ASN A 75 -0.74 2.39 17.31
C ASN A 75 -0.21 1.02 16.83
N GLY A 76 -0.24 0.81 15.50
CA GLY A 76 0.22 -0.42 14.85
C GLY A 76 -0.73 -1.62 14.97
N LYS A 77 -1.88 -1.49 15.64
CA LYS A 77 -2.89 -2.54 15.75
C LYS A 77 -4.10 -2.22 14.89
N ARG A 78 -4.68 -3.23 14.26
CA ARG A 78 -5.91 -3.08 13.49
C ARG A 78 -7.09 -2.83 14.42
N ALA A 79 -7.74 -1.69 14.24
CA ALA A 79 -8.88 -1.24 15.02
C ALA A 79 -10.21 -1.50 14.28
N LYS A 80 -10.26 -1.29 12.96
CA LYS A 80 -11.47 -1.43 12.14
C LYS A 80 -11.14 -2.03 10.77
N THR A 81 -12.11 -2.72 10.20
CA THR A 81 -12.09 -3.15 8.79
C THR A 81 -13.50 -3.04 8.24
N THR A 82 -13.62 -2.41 7.07
CA THR A 82 -14.87 -2.25 6.34
C THR A 82 -14.61 -2.40 4.84
N MET A 83 -15.68 -2.48 4.06
CA MET A 83 -15.63 -2.55 2.61
C MET A 83 -16.34 -1.33 2.05
N LEU A 84 -15.68 -0.63 1.13
CA LEU A 84 -16.31 0.43 0.36
C LEU A 84 -17.34 -0.16 -0.61
N SER A 85 -18.37 0.61 -0.96
CA SER A 85 -19.21 0.26 -2.10
C SER A 85 -18.39 0.28 -3.40
N SER A 86 -18.87 -0.46 -4.41
CA SER A 86 -18.25 -0.47 -5.74
C SER A 86 -18.13 0.93 -6.34
N ASP A 87 -19.12 1.77 -6.10
CA ASP A 87 -19.22 3.11 -6.68
C ASP A 87 -18.23 4.07 -6.00
N GLU A 88 -18.07 3.99 -4.68
CA GLU A 88 -17.05 4.75 -3.94
C GLU A 88 -15.63 4.35 -4.37
N LEU A 89 -15.35 3.05 -4.46
CA LEU A 89 -14.04 2.55 -4.90
C LEU A 89 -13.73 2.97 -6.34
N ALA A 90 -14.69 2.83 -7.26
CA ALA A 90 -14.52 3.24 -8.66
C ALA A 90 -14.26 4.75 -8.78
N THR A 91 -14.99 5.55 -7.99
CA THR A 91 -14.82 7.01 -7.94
C THR A 91 -13.43 7.37 -7.41
N LEU A 92 -13.00 6.82 -6.27
CA LEU A 92 -11.66 7.04 -5.72
C LEU A 92 -10.57 6.62 -6.69
N THR A 93 -10.68 5.44 -7.29
CA THR A 93 -9.68 4.94 -8.24
C THR A 93 -9.54 5.87 -9.43
N THR A 94 -10.66 6.40 -9.94
CA THR A 94 -10.66 7.38 -11.04
C THR A 94 -9.96 8.66 -10.61
N LEU A 95 -10.34 9.23 -9.47
CA LEU A 95 -9.79 10.49 -8.94
C LEU A 95 -8.30 10.38 -8.64
N VAL A 96 -7.84 9.27 -8.05
CA VAL A 96 -6.42 9.00 -7.80
C VAL A 96 -5.63 9.00 -9.10
N ASN A 97 -6.15 8.42 -10.17
CA ASN A 97 -5.43 8.36 -11.44
C ASN A 97 -5.54 9.65 -12.28
N SER A 98 -6.58 10.47 -12.07
CA SER A 98 -6.78 11.70 -12.84
C SER A 98 -6.27 12.97 -12.15
N THR A 99 -5.88 12.90 -10.87
CA THR A 99 -5.41 14.07 -10.12
C THR A 99 -4.02 14.50 -10.60
N ASP A 100 -3.87 15.79 -10.89
CA ASP A 100 -2.55 16.38 -11.15
C ASP A 100 -1.79 16.58 -9.83
N PHE A 101 -1.04 15.56 -9.44
CA PHE A 101 -0.20 15.62 -8.23
C PHE A 101 1.00 16.57 -8.36
N THR A 102 1.40 16.94 -9.58
CA THR A 102 2.43 17.96 -9.77
C THR A 102 1.89 19.31 -9.33
N ALA A 103 0.69 19.66 -9.78
CA ALA A 103 -0.01 20.87 -9.33
C ALA A 103 -0.32 20.82 -7.82
N ALA A 104 -0.80 19.68 -7.31
CA ALA A 104 -1.13 19.54 -5.89
C ALA A 104 0.09 19.72 -4.95
N LYS A 105 1.31 19.46 -5.42
CA LYS A 105 2.55 19.65 -4.66
C LYS A 105 3.23 21.01 -4.89
N ALA A 106 2.72 21.82 -5.81
CA ALA A 106 3.39 23.05 -6.25
C ALA A 106 3.44 24.14 -5.16
N VAL A 107 2.51 24.12 -4.21
CA VAL A 107 2.44 25.13 -3.15
C VAL A 107 3.05 24.59 -1.86
N PRO A 108 4.23 25.07 -1.44
CA PRO A 108 4.84 24.62 -0.20
C PRO A 108 4.03 25.09 1.02
N PHE A 109 4.08 24.32 2.09
CA PHE A 109 3.58 24.75 3.40
C PHE A 109 4.59 25.71 4.04
N THR A 110 4.11 26.86 4.53
CA THR A 110 4.97 27.91 5.13
C THR A 110 4.62 28.18 6.59
N GLY A 111 3.64 27.46 7.15
CA GLY A 111 3.24 27.58 8.54
C GLY A 111 4.16 26.80 9.49
N VAL A 112 3.75 26.73 10.75
CA VAL A 112 4.42 25.90 11.77
C VAL A 112 3.80 24.51 11.74
N CYS A 113 4.64 23.48 11.63
CA CYS A 113 4.16 22.10 11.63
C CYS A 113 3.47 21.77 12.98
N PRO A 114 2.26 21.18 12.98
CA PRO A 114 1.48 20.96 14.20
C PRO A 114 2.17 20.04 15.23
N THR A 115 3.11 19.21 14.79
CA THR A 115 3.89 18.29 15.64
C THR A 115 4.72 18.99 16.71
N THR A 116 4.93 20.30 16.59
CA THR A 116 5.57 21.14 17.61
C THR A 116 4.66 21.49 18.79
N ASN A 117 3.34 21.34 18.64
CA ASN A 117 2.30 21.67 19.63
C ASN A 117 1.47 20.43 20.03
N ASP A 118 2.09 19.25 20.10
CA ASP A 118 1.43 17.98 20.40
C ASP A 118 0.28 17.57 19.46
N LEU A 119 0.14 18.23 18.31
CA LEU A 119 -0.75 17.82 17.22
C LEU A 119 -0.01 16.90 16.23
N PHE A 120 -0.72 16.29 15.30
CA PHE A 120 -0.14 15.36 14.33
C PHE A 120 0.09 16.03 12.96
N GLU A 121 1.07 15.49 12.22
CA GLU A 121 1.20 15.71 10.78
C GLU A 121 0.43 14.63 10.02
N THR A 122 -0.21 15.01 8.91
CA THR A 122 -0.94 14.08 8.05
C THR A 122 -0.15 13.79 6.79
N PHE A 123 -0.01 12.52 6.46
CA PHE A 123 0.63 11.99 5.27
C PHE A 123 -0.42 11.31 4.41
N TYR A 124 -0.57 11.77 3.17
CA TYR A 124 -1.39 11.14 2.16
C TYR A 124 -0.47 10.42 1.17
N THR A 125 -0.71 9.14 0.96
CA THR A 125 -0.02 8.33 -0.04
C THR A 125 -1.05 7.79 -1.02
N PHE A 126 -0.81 8.00 -2.31
CA PHE A 126 -1.66 7.55 -3.40
C PHE A 126 -0.85 6.67 -4.34
N VAL A 127 -1.35 5.47 -4.64
CA VAL A 127 -0.74 4.59 -5.64
C VAL A 127 -1.49 4.77 -6.94
N THR A 128 -0.85 5.44 -7.90
CA THR A 128 -1.42 5.74 -9.23
C THR A 128 -0.86 4.79 -10.28
N ALA A 129 -1.45 4.80 -11.48
CA ALA A 129 -0.91 4.12 -12.65
C ALA A 129 0.49 4.62 -13.06
N HIS A 130 0.88 5.83 -12.63
CA HIS A 130 2.17 6.45 -12.94
C HIS A 130 3.21 6.30 -11.82
N GLY A 131 2.84 5.72 -10.68
CA GLY A 131 3.70 5.56 -9.51
C GLY A 131 3.06 6.05 -8.22
N THR A 132 3.86 6.10 -7.16
CA THR A 132 3.40 6.52 -5.84
C THR A 132 3.57 8.02 -5.65
N GLU A 133 2.49 8.67 -5.22
CA GLU A 133 2.43 10.09 -4.93
C GLU A 133 2.24 10.32 -3.43
N GLU A 134 3.10 11.13 -2.81
CA GLU A 134 3.04 11.46 -1.39
C GLU A 134 2.85 12.96 -1.17
N LEU A 135 1.92 13.33 -0.28
CA LEU A 135 1.70 14.67 0.21
C LEU A 135 1.76 14.68 1.74
N ALA A 136 2.67 15.46 2.30
CA ALA A 136 2.81 15.64 3.74
C ALA A 136 2.37 17.05 4.13
N SER A 137 1.46 17.16 5.11
CA SER A 137 0.81 18.42 5.46
C SER A 137 1.77 19.49 6.01
N CYS A 138 2.97 19.12 6.46
CA CYS A 138 4.00 20.08 6.86
C CYS A 138 5.00 20.41 5.75
N ARG A 139 4.83 19.86 4.54
CA ARG A 139 5.68 20.14 3.36
C ARG A 139 4.95 20.91 2.28
N VAL A 140 3.70 20.55 2.04
CA VAL A 140 2.85 21.14 0.98
C VAL A 140 1.53 21.61 1.58
N THR A 141 0.98 22.67 1.01
CA THR A 141 -0.37 23.12 1.35
C THR A 141 -1.36 22.18 0.69
N ILE A 142 -2.16 21.49 1.51
CA ILE A 142 -3.19 20.56 0.99
C ILE A 142 -4.40 21.37 0.52
N ASP A 143 -4.68 21.31 -0.78
CA ASP A 143 -5.89 21.91 -1.35
C ASP A 143 -7.08 20.95 -1.19
N PHE A 144 -7.82 21.15 -0.12
CA PHE A 144 -9.03 20.36 0.16
C PHE A 144 -10.17 20.64 -0.81
N THR A 145 -10.08 21.62 -1.71
CA THR A 145 -11.10 21.84 -2.75
C THR A 145 -10.99 20.86 -3.92
N LEU A 146 -9.88 20.13 -4.03
CA LEU A 146 -9.71 19.10 -5.05
C LEU A 146 -10.73 17.96 -4.86
N PRO A 147 -11.37 17.48 -5.94
CA PRO A 147 -12.36 16.40 -5.85
C PRO A 147 -11.86 15.15 -5.13
N LEU A 148 -10.60 14.78 -5.30
CA LEU A 148 -9.97 13.66 -4.60
C LEU A 148 -10.08 13.79 -3.08
N PHE A 149 -9.74 14.95 -2.52
CA PHE A 149 -9.78 15.16 -1.07
C PHE A 149 -11.21 15.29 -0.54
N GLN A 150 -12.11 15.94 -1.29
CA GLN A 150 -13.53 16.01 -0.93
C GLN A 150 -14.15 14.61 -0.83
N THR A 151 -13.95 13.77 -1.84
CA THR A 151 -14.47 12.38 -1.85
C THR A 151 -13.82 11.54 -0.76
N LEU A 152 -12.49 11.64 -0.60
CA LEU A 152 -11.79 10.90 0.45
C LEU A 152 -12.30 11.27 1.84
N LEU A 153 -12.44 12.55 2.15
CA LEU A 153 -12.93 13.01 3.45
C LEU A 153 -14.36 12.54 3.72
N ALA A 154 -15.25 12.61 2.73
CA ALA A 154 -16.62 12.11 2.88
C ALA A 154 -16.67 10.60 3.19
N ILE A 155 -15.80 9.81 2.54
CA ILE A 155 -15.67 8.38 2.82
C ILE A 155 -15.12 8.14 4.23
N LEU A 156 -14.08 8.86 4.63
CA LEU A 156 -13.51 8.72 5.98
C LEU A 156 -14.53 9.12 7.05
N GLU A 157 -15.30 10.20 6.86
CA GLU A 157 -16.37 10.61 7.78
C GLU A 157 -17.49 9.56 7.87
N HIS A 158 -17.79 8.85 6.78
CA HIS A 158 -18.78 7.78 6.79
C HIS A 158 -18.29 6.51 7.51
N TYR A 159 -17.01 6.18 7.39
CA TYR A 159 -16.46 4.88 7.77
C TYR A 159 -15.52 4.87 8.96
N GLU A 160 -15.04 6.00 9.47
CA GLU A 160 -14.23 6.08 10.70
C GLU A 160 -15.11 6.39 11.91
#